data_AF-C1EF25-F1
#
_entry.id   AF-C1EF25-F1
#
_cell.length_a   1.000
_cell.length_b   1.000
_cell.length_c   1.000
_cell.angle_alpha   90.00
_cell.angle_beta   90.00
_cell.angle_gamma   90.00
#
_symmetry.space_group_name_H-M   'P 1'
#
loop_
_entity.id
_entity.type
_entity.pdbx_description
1 polymer ?
#
loop_
_entity_poly.entity_id
_entity_poly.type
_entity_poly.pdbx_seq_one_letter_code
_entity_poly.pdbx_strand_id
1 'polypeptide(L)'
;MARNSASRTFVELIFARAETTLGRLVALMATHSIHHVYVIDEDDAPIAVITSTDVLRLFVVDDEDCMWNVVWAPGRGVEEAMEARE
;
A
#
# COMPACT_ATOMS: atom_id res chain seq x y z
N MET A 1 3.71 38.69 24.53
CA MET A 1 3.17 37.35 24.80
C MET A 1 2.84 36.70 23.46
N ALA A 2 3.81 36.06 22.80
CA ALA A 2 3.59 35.26 21.60
C ALA A 2 4.86 34.44 21.31
N ARG A 3 4.84 33.14 21.60
CA ARG A 3 5.71 32.16 20.93
C ARG A 3 5.03 30.79 20.99
N ASN A 4 4.41 30.40 19.89
CA ASN A 4 4.29 29.00 19.54
C ASN A 4 4.61 28.88 18.05
N SER A 5 5.89 28.71 17.72
CA SER A 5 6.29 28.30 16.39
C SER A 5 6.37 26.77 16.39
N ALA A 6 5.24 26.12 16.09
CA ALA A 6 5.25 24.71 15.78
C ALA A 6 6.12 24.51 14.52
N SER A 7 7.21 23.75 14.66
CA SER A 7 8.05 23.38 13.52
C SER A 7 7.21 22.55 12.56
N ARG A 8 6.93 23.07 11.36
CA ARG A 8 6.28 22.32 10.28
C ARG A 8 7.33 21.50 9.56
N THR A 9 7.22 20.18 9.67
CA THR A 9 7.96 19.27 8.80
C THR A 9 7.23 19.17 7.48
N PHE A 10 7.92 19.48 6.39
CA PHE A 10 7.44 19.24 5.04
C PHE A 10 7.98 17.89 4.59
N VAL A 11 7.11 17.06 4.03
CA VAL A 11 7.44 15.79 3.41
C VAL A 11 7.17 15.91 1.92
N GLU A 12 8.10 15.40 1.13
CA GLU A 12 7.91 15.27 -0.31
C GLU A 12 6.89 14.17 -0.58
N LEU A 13 5.82 14.50 -1.31
CA LEU A 13 4.77 13.57 -1.67
C LEU A 13 5.08 12.94 -3.03
N ILE A 14 5.08 11.61 -3.07
CA ILE A 14 5.10 10.85 -4.31
C ILE A 14 3.66 10.59 -4.74
N PHE A 15 3.33 10.96 -5.98
CA PHE A 15 1.99 10.84 -6.55
C PHE A 15 2.03 10.30 -7.98
N ALA A 16 0.86 9.95 -8.51
CA ALA A 16 0.65 9.54 -9.89
C ALA A 16 -0.49 10.36 -10.53
N ARG A 17 -0.51 10.43 -11.85
CA ARG A 17 -1.69 10.91 -12.62
C ARG A 17 -2.55 9.73 -13.06
N ALA A 18 -3.81 9.98 -13.43
CA ALA A 18 -4.76 8.93 -13.83
C ALA A 18 -4.26 8.09 -15.03
N GLU A 19 -3.43 8.65 -15.90
CA GLU A 19 -2.85 8.00 -17.08
C GLU A 19 -1.61 7.16 -16.73
N THR A 20 -1.15 7.20 -15.48
CA THR A 20 0.02 6.45 -15.02
C THR A 20 -0.28 4.96 -15.09
N THR A 21 0.47 4.23 -15.90
CA THR A 21 0.34 2.78 -15.99
C THR A 21 0.58 2.11 -14.64
N LEU A 22 -0.11 0.99 -14.39
CA LEU A 22 0.08 0.18 -13.17
C LEU A 22 1.54 -0.19 -12.93
N GLY A 23 2.27 -0.63 -13.95
CA GLY A 23 3.69 -0.99 -13.82
C GLY A 23 4.57 0.16 -13.34
N ARG A 24 4.32 1.38 -13.82
CA ARG A 24 5.03 2.59 -13.35
C ARG A 24 4.65 2.95 -11.92
N LEU A 25 3.39 2.78 -11.55
CA LEU A 25 2.93 3.00 -10.17
C LEU A 25 3.59 2.03 -9.19
N VAL A 26 3.68 0.74 -9.55
CA VAL A 26 4.42 -0.27 -8.76
C VAL A 26 5.91 0.07 -8.67
N ALA A 27 6.52 0.55 -9.76
CA ALA A 27 7.91 1.00 -9.74
C ALA A 27 8.12 2.19 -8.79
N LEU A 28 7.19 3.15 -8.73
CA LEU A 28 7.23 4.25 -7.76
C LEU A 28 7.16 3.73 -6.32
N MET A 29 6.24 2.80 -6.04
CA MET A 29 6.13 2.15 -4.73
C MET A 29 7.46 1.49 -4.31
N ALA A 30 8.05 0.68 -5.20
CA ALA A 30 9.29 -0.02 -4.92
C ALA A 30 10.49 0.95 -4.76
N THR A 31 10.62 1.94 -5.64
CA THR A 31 11.74 2.89 -5.65
C THR A 31 11.76 3.74 -4.38
N HIS A 32 10.59 4.19 -3.94
CA HIS A 32 10.47 5.07 -2.78
C HIS A 32 10.19 4.31 -1.47
N SER A 33 10.11 2.97 -1.51
CA SER A 33 9.73 2.13 -0.37
C SER A 33 8.43 2.58 0.30
N ILE A 34 7.42 2.90 -0.51
CA ILE A 34 6.10 3.36 -0.07
C ILE A 34 5.02 2.37 -0.47
N HIS A 35 3.96 2.30 0.35
CA HIS A 35 2.83 1.41 0.14
C HIS A 35 1.59 2.10 -0.42
N HIS A 36 1.57 3.43 -0.45
CA HIS A 36 0.42 4.25 -0.83
C HIS A 36 0.87 5.30 -1.84
N VAL A 37 0.17 5.39 -2.96
CA VAL A 37 0.38 6.42 -3.96
C VAL A 37 -0.94 7.13 -4.19
N TYR A 38 -0.96 8.45 -3.98
CA TYR A 38 -2.11 9.26 -4.35
C TYR A 38 -2.15 9.43 -5.86
N VAL A 39 -3.34 9.25 -6.43
CA VAL A 39 -3.62 9.66 -7.81
C VAL A 39 -4.25 11.04 -7.75
N ILE A 40 -3.69 11.99 -8.48
CA ILE A 40 -4.12 13.38 -8.51
C ILE A 40 -4.65 13.77 -9.90
N ASP A 41 -5.61 14.68 -9.94
CA ASP A 41 -6.14 15.30 -11.17
C ASP A 41 -5.25 16.45 -11.67
N GLU A 42 -5.65 17.17 -12.72
CA GLU A 42 -4.86 18.26 -13.30
C GLU A 42 -4.65 19.46 -12.37
N ASP A 43 -5.52 19.65 -11.37
CA ASP A 43 -5.47 20.74 -10.38
C ASP A 43 -4.67 20.35 -9.13
N ASP A 44 -3.90 19.26 -9.21
CA ASP A 44 -3.15 18.64 -8.12
C ASP A 44 -4.02 18.18 -6.92
N ALA A 45 -5.33 17.98 -7.15
CA ALA A 45 -6.21 17.46 -6.13
C ALA A 45 -6.18 15.92 -6.09
N PRO A 46 -6.03 15.30 -4.91
CA PRO A 46 -6.08 13.85 -4.79
C PRO A 46 -7.49 13.32 -5.07
N ILE A 47 -7.60 12.48 -6.09
CA ILE A 47 -8.86 11.86 -6.53
C ILE A 47 -8.96 10.39 -6.12
N ALA A 48 -7.83 9.72 -5.88
CA ALA A 48 -7.80 8.35 -5.38
C ALA A 48 -6.50 8.05 -4.61
N VAL A 49 -6.49 6.91 -3.92
CA VAL A 49 -5.29 6.29 -3.35
C VAL A 49 -5.21 4.86 -3.86
N ILE A 50 -4.03 4.46 -4.32
CA ILE A 50 -3.75 3.07 -4.70
C ILE A 50 -2.74 2.52 -3.70
N THR A 51 -3.07 1.38 -3.10
CA THR A 51 -2.21 0.70 -2.14
C THR A 51 -1.53 -0.51 -2.76
N SER A 52 -0.43 -0.96 -2.16
CA SER A 52 0.22 -2.22 -2.57
C SER A 52 -0.74 -3.42 -2.46
N THR A 53 -1.69 -3.40 -1.52
CA THR A 53 -2.71 -4.45 -1.40
C THR A 53 -3.70 -4.44 -2.56
N ASP A 54 -4.08 -3.25 -3.06
CA ASP A 54 -4.92 -3.16 -4.26
C ASP A 54 -4.20 -3.74 -5.48
N VAL A 55 -2.91 -3.46 -5.62
CA VAL A 55 -2.07 -4.08 -6.67
C VAL A 55 -2.06 -5.60 -6.54
N LEU A 56 -1.80 -6.13 -5.34
CA LEU A 56 -1.77 -7.58 -5.11
C LEU A 56 -3.11 -8.24 -5.43
N ARG A 57 -4.23 -7.61 -5.06
CA ARG A 57 -5.58 -8.09 -5.36
C ARG A 57 -5.88 -8.24 -6.85
N LEU A 58 -5.20 -7.50 -7.73
CA LEU A 58 -5.34 -7.69 -9.18
C LEU A 58 -4.71 -8.99 -9.69
N PHE A 59 -3.76 -9.56 -8.94
CA PHE A 59 -3.04 -10.78 -9.29
C PHE A 59 -3.45 -11.99 -8.44
N VAL A 60 -4.16 -11.79 -7.33
CA VAL A 60 -4.78 -12.89 -6.57
C VAL A 60 -6.01 -13.36 -7.34
N VAL A 61 -5.80 -14.35 -8.20
CA VAL A 61 -6.85 -15.12 -8.87
C VAL A 61 -7.17 -16.32 -7.97
N ASP A 62 -8.37 -16.33 -7.39
CA ASP A 62 -8.95 -17.30 -6.44
C ASP A 62 -8.19 -17.54 -5.11
N ASP A 63 -8.86 -17.19 -4.01
CA ASP A 63 -8.32 -17.14 -2.63
C ASP A 63 -8.45 -18.46 -1.85
N GLU A 64 -8.77 -19.60 -2.47
CA GLU A 64 -8.85 -20.87 -1.73
C GLU A 64 -7.47 -21.45 -1.35
N ASP A 65 -6.40 -21.07 -2.06
CA ASP A 65 -5.02 -21.50 -1.77
C ASP A 65 -4.13 -20.37 -1.20
N CYS A 66 -4.70 -19.21 -0.93
CA CYS A 66 -3.95 -18.05 -0.46
C CYS A 66 -3.57 -18.21 1.02
N MET A 67 -2.33 -18.65 1.26
CA MET A 67 -1.73 -18.81 2.58
C MET A 67 -1.56 -17.47 3.34
N TRP A 68 -1.93 -16.32 2.77
CA TRP A 68 -1.88 -15.03 3.48
C TRP A 68 -2.79 -15.02 4.71
N ASN A 69 -3.94 -15.69 4.68
CA ASN A 69 -4.82 -15.85 5.85
C ASN A 69 -4.20 -16.71 6.96
N VAL A 70 -3.25 -17.58 6.59
CA VAL A 70 -2.56 -18.52 7.47
C VAL A 70 -1.33 -17.87 8.10
N VAL A 71 -0.54 -17.14 7.30
CA VAL A 71 0.71 -16.50 7.72
C VAL A 71 0.48 -15.22 8.53
N TRP A 72 -0.63 -14.49 8.30
CA TRP A 72 -0.94 -13.21 8.95
C TRP A 72 -2.01 -13.31 10.04
N ALA A 73 -2.25 -14.47 10.65
CA ALA A 73 -3.12 -14.55 11.84
C ALA A 73 -2.39 -13.90 13.04
N PRO A 74 -2.79 -12.71 13.52
CA PRO A 74 -2.11 -12.08 14.64
C PRO A 74 -2.37 -12.93 15.90
N GLY A 75 -1.35 -13.61 16.39
CA GLY A 75 -1.40 -14.40 17.63
C GLY A 75 -1.37 -15.92 17.48
N ARG A 76 -1.32 -16.49 16.27
CA ARG A 76 -1.03 -17.93 16.07
C ARG A 76 0.26 -18.10 15.29
N GLY A 77 1.22 -18.79 15.90
CA GLY A 77 2.49 -19.11 15.28
C GLY A 77 2.28 -19.99 14.04
N VAL A 78 3.22 -19.89 13.10
CA VAL A 78 3.19 -20.54 11.77
C VAL A 78 3.03 -22.07 11.84
N GLU A 79 3.29 -22.70 12.99
CA GLU A 79 3.21 -24.15 13.21
C GLU A 79 1.77 -24.71 13.26
N GLU A 80 0.84 -24.09 13.98
CA GLU A 80 -0.57 -24.59 14.08
C GLU A 80 -1.30 -24.55 12.73
N ALA A 81 -0.84 -23.65 11.87
CA ALA A 81 -1.32 -23.43 10.52
C ALA A 81 -1.01 -24.59 9.56
N MET A 82 0.10 -25.31 9.78
CA MET A 82 0.54 -26.42 8.93
C MET A 82 -0.04 -27.78 9.37
N GLU A 83 -0.37 -27.94 10.66
CA GLU A 83 -0.92 -29.18 11.21
C GLU A 83 -2.41 -29.43 10.85
N ALA A 84 -3.14 -28.40 10.42
CA ALA A 84 -4.56 -28.55 10.02
C ALA A 84 -4.76 -29.23 8.65
N ARG A 85 -3.70 -29.75 8.00
CA ARG A 85 -3.74 -30.43 6.70
C ARG A 85 -3.44 -31.94 6.78
N GLU A 86 -3.30 -32.51 7.98
CA GLU A 86 -3.21 -33.96 8.20
C GLU A 86 -4.54 -34.53 8.74
#